data_AF-A0A382P3Z7-F1
#
_entry.id   AF-A0A382P3Z7-F1
#
_cell.length_a   1.000
_cell.length_b   1.000
_cell.length_c   1.000
_cell.angle_alpha   90.00
_cell.angle_beta   90.00
_cell.angle_gamma   90.00
#
_symmetry.space_group_name_H-M   'P 1'
#
loop_
_entity.id
_entity.type
_entity.pdbx_description
1 polymer ?
#
loop_
_entity_poly.entity_id
_entity_poly.type
_entity_poly.pdbx_seq_one_letter_code
_entity_poly.pdbx_strand_id
1 'polypeptide(L)'
;MPHRTFIYFILPSLLSMILLIAVPIFSAMTQSLFIAHKQVVMVSETCDPFGCKKETSVDAEATANLRVKEPLGIFNGFDTYTNRNHLATSEIIASWNVSTGWKDFFSHIINLPFYKALAFTLTYTFVVTPFVIIFGFLIALAVNS
;
A
#
# COMPACT_ATOMS: atom_id res chain seq x y z
N MET A 1 30.76 -11.17 29.80
CA MET A 1 29.67 -11.62 30.71
C MET A 1 29.30 -13.03 30.35
N PRO A 2 28.93 -13.91 31.30
CA PRO A 2 28.43 -15.24 30.97
C PRO A 2 27.17 -15.12 30.10
N HIS A 3 27.09 -15.88 29.00
CA HIS A 3 26.01 -15.74 27.99
C HIS A 3 24.60 -15.82 28.60
N ARG A 4 24.43 -16.59 29.67
CA ARG A 4 23.16 -16.72 30.39
C ARG A 4 22.68 -15.39 30.97
N THR A 5 23.53 -14.64 31.68
CA THR A 5 23.11 -13.37 32.31
C THR A 5 22.84 -12.28 31.26
N PHE A 6 23.59 -12.29 30.17
CA PHE A 6 23.36 -11.38 29.05
C PHE A 6 21.99 -11.61 28.39
N ILE A 7 21.61 -12.88 28.16
CA ILE A 7 20.29 -13.21 27.59
C ILE A 7 19.17 -12.77 28.53
N TYR A 8 19.24 -13.08 29.82
CA TYR A 8 18.22 -12.64 30.78
C TYR A 8 18.11 -11.11 30.88
N PHE A 9 19.20 -10.38 30.67
CA PHE A 9 19.19 -8.92 30.66
C PHE A 9 18.48 -8.33 29.44
N ILE A 10 18.70 -8.86 28.23
CA ILE A 10 18.11 -8.33 26.99
C ILE A 10 16.70 -8.90 26.70
N LEU A 11 16.37 -10.07 27.26
CA LEU A 11 15.12 -10.78 27.03
C LEU A 11 13.86 -9.92 27.20
N PRO A 12 13.73 -9.05 28.23
CA PRO A 12 12.54 -8.23 28.40
C PRO A 12 12.33 -7.24 27.24
N SER A 13 13.41 -6.62 26.75
CA SER A 13 13.36 -5.70 25.60
C SER A 13 13.07 -6.44 24.30
N LEU A 14 13.68 -7.61 24.10
CA LEU A 14 13.48 -8.37 22.88
C LEU A 14 12.04 -8.90 22.80
N LEU A 15 11.50 -9.35 23.94
CA LEU A 15 10.12 -9.81 24.04
C LEU A 15 9.13 -8.67 23.77
N SER A 16 9.38 -7.45 24.27
CA SER A 16 8.52 -6.30 23.98
C SER A 16 8.55 -5.90 22.51
N MET A 17 9.73 -5.92 21.87
CA MET A 17 9.84 -5.67 20.43
C MET A 17 9.07 -6.71 19.61
N ILE A 18 9.15 -8.00 19.94
CA ILE A 18 8.38 -9.04 19.25
C ILE A 18 6.88 -8.78 19.41
N LEU A 19 6.42 -8.57 20.64
CA LEU A 19 4.99 -8.45 20.95
C LEU A 19 4.38 -7.18 20.34
N LEU A 20 5.09 -6.05 20.37
CA LEU A 20 4.56 -4.76 19.95
C LEU A 20 4.93 -4.34 18.53
N ILE A 21 5.91 -4.99 17.89
CA ILE A 21 6.33 -4.65 16.52
C ILE A 21 6.11 -5.85 15.60
N ALA A 22 6.70 -7.01 15.91
CA ALA A 22 6.64 -8.15 15.00
C ALA A 22 5.21 -8.71 14.85
N VAL A 23 4.45 -8.81 15.94
CA VAL A 23 3.06 -9.30 15.90
C VAL A 23 2.15 -8.38 15.07
N PRO A 24 2.12 -7.04 15.26
CA PRO A 24 1.33 -6.16 14.38
C PRO A 24 1.75 -6.20 12.90
N ILE A 25 3.05 -6.30 12.60
CA ILE A 25 3.52 -6.43 11.21
C ILE A 25 3.00 -7.73 10.60
N PHE A 26 3.09 -8.84 11.33
CA PHE A 26 2.57 -10.13 10.85
C PHE A 26 1.05 -10.07 10.61
N SER A 27 0.31 -9.41 11.49
CA SER A 27 -1.13 -9.16 11.29
C SER A 27 -1.38 -8.42 9.96
N ALA A 28 -0.69 -7.31 9.72
CA ALA A 28 -0.81 -6.55 8.47
C ALA A 28 -0.42 -7.39 7.24
N MET A 29 0.61 -8.24 7.33
CA MET A 29 1.01 -9.14 6.25
C MET A 29 -0.08 -10.17 5.90
N THR A 30 -0.77 -10.71 6.90
CA THR A 30 -1.89 -11.64 6.62
C THR A 30 -3.05 -10.89 5.96
N GLN A 31 -3.36 -9.68 6.43
CA GLN A 31 -4.43 -8.84 5.89
C GLN A 31 -4.15 -8.39 4.45
N SER A 32 -2.90 -8.18 4.06
CA SER A 32 -2.56 -7.78 2.68
C SER A 32 -2.84 -8.84 1.62
N LEU A 33 -3.10 -10.10 2.02
CA LEU A 33 -3.53 -11.17 1.12
C LEU A 33 -5.03 -11.12 0.82
N PHE A 34 -5.79 -10.27 1.51
CA PHE A 34 -7.22 -10.10 1.33
C PHE A 34 -7.54 -8.76 0.65
N ILE A 35 -8.61 -8.74 -0.13
CA ILE A 35 -9.14 -7.55 -0.81
C ILE A 35 -10.53 -7.23 -0.26
N ALA A 36 -10.86 -5.93 -0.22
CA ALA A 36 -12.18 -5.48 0.17
C ALA A 36 -13.30 -6.07 -0.72
N HIS A 37 -14.44 -6.40 -0.11
CA HIS A 37 -15.64 -6.83 -0.83
C HIS A 37 -16.04 -5.79 -1.87
N LYS A 38 -16.38 -6.27 -3.08
CA LYS A 38 -16.96 -5.43 -4.13
C LYS A 38 -18.31 -4.91 -3.64
N GLN A 39 -18.56 -3.61 -3.83
CA GLN A 39 -19.86 -3.01 -3.50
C GLN A 39 -20.95 -3.66 -4.35
N VAL A 40 -22.03 -4.11 -3.71
CA VAL A 40 -23.17 -4.70 -4.40
C VAL A 40 -23.92 -3.56 -5.08
N VAL A 41 -23.90 -3.54 -6.42
CA VAL A 41 -24.58 -2.54 -7.23
C VAL A 41 -25.96 -3.08 -7.58
N MET A 42 -27.01 -2.38 -7.17
CA MET A 42 -28.39 -2.70 -7.51
C MET A 42 -28.92 -1.65 -8.47
N VAL A 43 -29.69 -2.06 -9.48
CA VAL A 43 -30.37 -1.11 -10.37
C VAL A 43 -31.64 -0.67 -9.66
N SER A 44 -31.62 0.50 -9.03
CA SER A 44 -32.81 1.10 -8.41
C SER A 44 -33.49 2.04 -9.39
N GLU A 45 -34.81 1.98 -9.49
CA GLU A 45 -35.57 2.98 -10.25
C GLU A 45 -35.80 4.21 -9.38
N THR A 46 -35.14 5.32 -9.72
CA THR A 46 -35.40 6.63 -9.11
C THR A 46 -36.51 7.29 -9.94
N CYS A 47 -37.67 7.49 -9.32
CA CYS A 47 -38.82 8.11 -9.98
C CYS A 47 -38.91 9.60 -9.64
N ASP A 48 -38.72 10.44 -10.65
CA ASP A 48 -38.99 11.88 -10.59
C ASP A 48 -40.42 12.18 -11.06
N PRO A 49 -40.98 13.39 -10.81
CA PRO A 49 -42.30 13.80 -11.31
C PRO A 49 -42.48 13.72 -12.84
N PHE A 50 -41.39 13.53 -13.60
CA PHE A 50 -41.35 13.43 -15.05
C PHE A 50 -41.07 12.00 -15.59
N GLY A 51 -41.02 10.99 -14.72
CA GLY A 51 -40.86 9.58 -15.09
C GLY A 51 -39.77 8.85 -14.29
N CYS A 52 -39.82 7.52 -14.31
CA CYS A 52 -38.84 6.67 -13.64
C CYS A 52 -37.61 6.43 -14.51
N LYS A 53 -36.43 6.71 -13.96
CA LYS A 53 -35.13 6.41 -14.59
C LYS A 53 -34.44 5.30 -13.80
N LYS A 54 -33.85 4.36 -14.51
CA LYS A 54 -33.02 3.30 -13.92
C LYS A 54 -31.65 3.89 -13.59
N GLU A 55 -31.35 4.02 -12.32
CA GLU A 55 -30.03 4.44 -11.84
C GLU A 55 -29.38 3.27 -11.09
N THR A 56 -28.12 3.02 -11.39
CA THR A 56 -27.31 2.06 -10.63
C THR A 56 -26.98 2.69 -9.28
N SER A 57 -27.62 2.22 -8.21
CA SER A 57 -27.36 2.64 -6.85
C SER A 57 -26.60 1.55 -6.10
N VAL A 58 -25.71 1.94 -5.19
CA VAL A 58 -24.97 0.98 -4.36
C VAL A 58 -25.87 0.56 -3.21
N ASP A 59 -26.15 -0.73 -3.12
CA ASP A 59 -26.89 -1.29 -1.98
C ASP A 59 -25.95 -1.36 -0.77
N ALA A 60 -26.05 -0.36 0.08
CA ALA A 60 -25.26 -0.24 1.30
C ALA A 60 -25.60 -1.35 2.32
N GLU A 61 -26.83 -1.85 2.34
CA GLU A 61 -27.30 -2.83 3.32
C GLU A 61 -26.80 -4.24 2.96
N ALA A 62 -26.90 -4.63 1.70
CA ALA A 62 -26.31 -5.88 1.20
C ALA A 62 -24.79 -5.89 1.36
N THR A 63 -24.13 -4.76 1.07
CA THR A 63 -22.67 -4.62 1.23
C THR A 63 -22.25 -4.65 2.71
N ALA A 64 -23.05 -4.08 3.62
CA ALA A 64 -22.79 -4.14 5.07
C ALA A 64 -22.92 -5.57 5.60
N ASN A 65 -23.94 -6.31 5.18
CA ASN A 65 -24.15 -7.70 5.56
C ASN A 65 -23.00 -8.62 5.13
N LEU A 66 -22.41 -8.38 3.95
CA LEU A 66 -21.22 -9.12 3.50
C LEU A 66 -19.97 -8.82 4.35
N ARG A 67 -19.78 -7.56 4.75
CA ARG A 67 -18.67 -7.16 5.64
C ARG A 67 -18.77 -7.75 7.05
N VAL A 68 -19.98 -7.94 7.57
CA VAL A 68 -20.19 -8.58 8.88
C VAL A 68 -19.88 -10.07 8.81
N LYS A 69 -20.28 -10.75 7.72
CA LYS A 69 -20.06 -12.19 7.55
C LYS A 69 -18.58 -12.53 7.30
N GLU A 70 -17.88 -11.71 6.52
CA GLU A 70 -16.49 -11.94 6.14
C GLU A 70 -15.67 -10.66 6.38
N PRO A 71 -15.23 -10.41 7.63
CA PRO A 71 -14.61 -9.13 8.01
C PRO A 71 -13.22 -8.92 7.40
N LEU A 72 -12.51 -9.99 7.05
CA LEU A 72 -11.19 -9.91 6.42
C LEU A 72 -11.27 -9.58 4.92
N GLY A 73 -12.44 -9.73 4.29
CA GLY A 73 -12.60 -9.57 2.85
C GLY A 73 -12.40 -10.87 2.07
N ILE A 74 -12.17 -10.73 0.77
CA ILE A 74 -12.00 -11.83 -0.17
C ILE A 74 -10.52 -12.21 -0.22
N PHE A 75 -10.19 -13.47 0.01
CA PHE A 75 -8.81 -13.95 -0.12
C PHE A 75 -8.38 -13.91 -1.59
N ASN A 76 -7.33 -13.14 -1.89
CA ASN A 76 -6.79 -12.95 -3.23
C ASN A 76 -5.29 -13.32 -3.33
N GLY A 77 -4.67 -13.72 -2.21
CA GLY A 77 -3.30 -14.21 -2.17
C GLY A 77 -2.29 -13.23 -2.75
N PHE A 78 -1.41 -13.71 -3.63
CA PHE A 78 -0.36 -12.89 -4.25
C PHE A 78 -0.86 -12.05 -5.43
N ASP A 79 -2.07 -12.30 -5.93
CA ASP A 79 -2.64 -11.54 -7.06
C ASP A 79 -2.90 -10.08 -6.67
N THR A 80 -2.99 -9.79 -5.36
CA THR A 80 -3.07 -8.43 -4.83
C THR A 80 -1.83 -7.60 -5.21
N TYR A 81 -0.66 -8.24 -5.27
CA TYR A 81 0.60 -7.55 -5.58
C TYR A 81 0.89 -7.48 -7.07
N THR A 82 0.45 -8.46 -7.86
CA THR A 82 0.72 -8.51 -9.31
C THR A 82 -0.26 -7.70 -10.14
N ASN A 83 -1.37 -7.23 -9.54
CA ASN A 83 -2.38 -6.45 -10.24
C ASN A 83 -1.85 -5.12 -10.82
N ARG A 84 -2.63 -4.54 -11.73
CA ARG A 84 -2.35 -3.27 -12.43
C ARG A 84 -2.07 -2.07 -11.52
N ASN A 85 -2.64 -2.06 -10.31
CA ASN A 85 -2.49 -0.95 -9.37
C ASN A 85 -1.20 -1.07 -8.55
N HIS A 86 -0.58 -2.25 -8.51
CA HIS A 86 0.66 -2.54 -7.79
C HIS A 86 1.77 -2.85 -8.80
N LEU A 87 2.36 -4.06 -8.77
CA LEU A 87 3.51 -4.40 -9.60
C LEU A 87 3.17 -4.47 -11.09
N ALA A 88 1.90 -4.55 -11.48
CA ALA A 88 1.45 -4.48 -12.87
C ALA A 88 2.29 -5.36 -13.82
N THR A 89 2.55 -6.61 -13.41
CA THR A 89 3.54 -7.47 -14.07
C THR A 89 3.17 -7.75 -15.52
N SER A 90 1.87 -7.92 -15.81
CA SER A 90 1.33 -8.05 -17.16
C SER A 90 1.60 -6.82 -18.02
N GLU A 91 1.39 -5.62 -17.48
CA GLU A 91 1.57 -4.36 -18.18
C GLU A 91 3.04 -4.06 -18.44
N ILE A 92 3.94 -4.46 -17.55
CA ILE A 92 5.39 -4.33 -17.75
C ILE A 92 5.84 -5.24 -18.89
N ILE A 93 5.40 -6.50 -18.90
CA ILE A 93 5.71 -7.44 -19.98
C ILE A 93 5.15 -6.92 -21.32
N ALA A 94 3.91 -6.44 -21.32
CA ALA A 94 3.30 -5.84 -22.50
C ALA A 94 4.08 -4.59 -22.98
N SER A 95 4.47 -3.72 -22.05
CA SER A 95 5.27 -2.52 -22.35
C SER A 95 6.64 -2.88 -22.89
N TRP A 96 7.28 -3.94 -22.39
CA TRP A 96 8.55 -4.44 -22.90
C TRP A 96 8.45 -4.91 -24.34
N ASN A 97 7.41 -5.69 -24.66
CA ASN A 97 7.20 -6.24 -26.01
C ASN A 97 6.86 -5.17 -27.06
N VAL A 98 6.23 -4.06 -26.64
CA VAL A 98 5.83 -2.96 -27.55
C VAL A 98 6.91 -1.89 -27.66
N SER A 99 7.77 -1.74 -26.64
CA SER A 99 8.73 -0.64 -26.58
C SER A 99 9.79 -0.72 -27.69
N THR A 100 10.01 0.41 -28.34
CA THR A 100 11.02 0.55 -29.42
C THR A 100 12.42 0.88 -28.90
N GLY A 101 12.53 1.20 -27.61
CA GLY A 101 13.80 1.46 -26.93
C GLY A 101 13.64 1.85 -25.46
N TRP A 102 14.76 2.04 -24.76
CA TRP A 102 14.79 2.29 -23.31
C TRP A 102 13.97 3.51 -22.87
N LYS A 103 14.08 4.63 -23.58
CA LYS A 103 13.32 5.85 -23.25
C LYS A 103 11.81 5.64 -23.35
N ASP A 104 11.38 4.91 -24.38
CA ASP A 104 9.99 4.58 -24.66
C ASP A 104 9.43 3.65 -23.58
N PHE A 105 10.18 2.60 -23.23
CA PHE A 105 9.88 1.69 -22.13
C PHE A 105 9.71 2.41 -20.79
N PHE A 106 10.64 3.30 -20.42
CA PHE A 106 10.54 4.08 -19.18
C PHE A 106 9.34 5.04 -19.16
N SER A 107 8.98 5.61 -20.32
CA SER A 107 7.76 6.43 -20.46
C SER A 107 6.51 5.61 -20.15
N HIS A 108 6.42 4.37 -20.67
CA HIS A 108 5.32 3.46 -20.38
C HIS A 108 5.26 3.04 -18.90
N ILE A 109 6.40 2.74 -18.28
CA ILE A 109 6.45 2.37 -16.85
C ILE A 109 6.00 3.53 -15.96
N ILE A 110 6.51 4.74 -16.17
CA ILE A 110 6.18 5.90 -15.33
C ILE A 110 4.71 6.34 -15.49
N ASN A 111 4.00 5.87 -16.51
CA ASN A 111 2.55 6.04 -16.63
C ASN A 111 1.75 5.10 -15.73
N LEU A 112 2.34 4.01 -15.21
CA LEU A 112 1.69 3.14 -14.24
C LEU A 112 1.65 3.81 -12.85
N PRO A 113 0.52 3.71 -12.12
CA PRO A 113 0.30 4.47 -10.89
C PRO A 113 1.33 4.18 -9.80
N PHE A 114 1.66 2.90 -9.59
CA PHE A 114 2.66 2.49 -8.60
C PHE A 114 4.06 3.04 -8.90
N TYR A 115 4.53 2.85 -10.13
CA TYR A 115 5.87 3.29 -10.54
C TYR A 115 6.02 4.80 -10.55
N LYS A 116 4.96 5.52 -10.91
CA LYS A 116 4.91 6.98 -10.80
C LYS A 116 5.09 7.45 -9.35
N ALA A 117 4.34 6.86 -8.43
CA ALA A 117 4.42 7.18 -7.01
C ALA A 117 5.78 6.80 -6.40
N LEU A 118 6.33 5.64 -6.81
CA LEU A 118 7.65 5.18 -6.39
C LEU A 118 8.75 6.15 -6.86
N ALA A 119 8.71 6.54 -8.13
CA ALA A 119 9.68 7.48 -8.68
C ALA A 119 9.64 8.82 -7.95
N PHE A 120 8.44 9.35 -7.66
CA PHE A 120 8.27 10.56 -6.84
C PHE A 120 8.87 10.40 -5.44
N THR A 121 8.62 9.26 -4.79
CA THR A 121 9.12 9.01 -3.43
C THR A 121 10.65 8.92 -3.41
N LEU A 122 11.23 8.24 -4.39
CA LEU A 122 12.69 8.12 -4.52
C LEU A 122 13.33 9.48 -4.81
N THR A 123 12.81 10.25 -5.76
CA THR A 123 13.35 11.58 -6.07
C THR A 123 13.23 12.52 -4.87
N TYR A 124 12.08 12.52 -4.19
CA TYR A 124 11.92 13.28 -2.95
C TYR A 124 12.96 12.88 -1.89
N THR A 125 13.17 11.58 -1.67
CA THR A 125 14.14 11.09 -0.69
C THR A 125 15.56 11.49 -1.06
N PHE A 126 15.99 11.30 -2.31
CA PHE A 126 17.34 11.64 -2.75
C PHE A 126 17.61 13.13 -2.78
N VAL A 127 16.59 13.96 -3.01
CA VAL A 127 16.75 15.41 -3.01
C VAL A 127 16.70 15.96 -1.59
N VAL A 128 15.69 15.60 -0.80
CA VAL A 128 15.44 16.23 0.51
C VAL A 128 16.41 15.74 1.58
N THR A 129 16.76 14.45 1.61
CA THR A 129 17.66 13.88 2.62
C THR A 129 19.01 14.61 2.73
N PRO A 130 19.76 14.88 1.64
CA PRO A 130 21.03 15.61 1.76
C PRO A 130 20.84 17.04 2.28
N PHE A 131 19.77 17.74 1.89
CA PHE A 131 19.48 19.07 2.44
C PHE A 131 19.21 19.01 3.95
N VAL A 132 18.40 18.06 4.40
CA VAL A 132 18.11 17.87 5.83
C VAL A 132 19.39 17.57 6.61
N ILE A 133 20.29 16.73 6.08
CA ILE A 133 21.58 16.42 6.72
C ILE A 133 22.45 17.68 6.81
N ILE A 134 22.59 18.43 5.72
CA ILE A 134 23.43 19.63 5.68
C ILE A 134 22.90 20.68 6.66
N PHE A 135 21.60 21.00 6.59
CA PHE A 135 21.01 21.99 7.49
C PHE A 135 21.01 21.53 8.94
N GLY A 136 20.71 20.26 9.21
CA GLY A 136 20.80 19.69 10.55
C GLY A 136 22.21 19.80 11.13
N PHE A 137 23.23 19.55 10.31
CA PHE A 137 24.64 19.69 10.73
C PHE A 137 25.03 21.15 11.00
N LEU A 138 24.62 22.09 10.14
CA LEU A 138 24.88 23.52 10.35
C LEU A 138 24.23 24.04 11.64
N ILE A 139 22.99 23.63 11.93
CA ILE A 139 22.30 23.98 13.18
C ILE A 139 23.03 23.38 14.39
N ALA A 140 23.43 22.10 14.30
CA ALA A 140 24.18 21.45 15.38
C ALA A 140 25.48 22.18 15.70
N LEU A 141 26.22 22.66 14.69
CA LEU A 141 27.42 23.47 14.89
C LEU A 141 27.11 24.83 15.53
N ALA A 142 26.06 25.52 15.09
CA ALA A 142 25.69 26.83 15.61
C ALA A 142 25.18 26.81 17.05
N VAL A 143 24.57 25.71 17.49
CA VAL A 143 24.11 25.54 18.89
C VAL A 143 25.25 25.06 19.80
N ASN A 144 26.22 24.33 19.25
CA ASN A 144 27.38 23.82 19.99
C ASN A 144 28.61 24.75 19.92
N SER A 145 28.42 25.99 19.44
CA SER A 145 29.42 27.07 19.46
C SER A 145 29.07 28.08 20.54
#